data_AF-C6C1L3-F1
#
_entry.id   AF-C6C1L3-F1
#
_cell.length_a   1.000
_cell.length_b   1.000
_cell.length_c   1.000
_cell.angle_alpha   90.00
_cell.angle_beta   90.00
_cell.angle_gamma   90.00
#
_symmetry.space_group_name_H-M   'P 1'
#
loop_
_entity.id
_entity.type
_entity.pdbx_description
1 polymer ?
#
loop_
_entity_poly.entity_id
_entity_poly.type
_entity_poly.pdbx_seq_one_letter_code
_entity_poly.pdbx_strand_id
1 'polypeptide(L)'
;MDTTIADLIKFNEFLDSTLDPNKLDEEFITLRQAELDGISKDSDIKHFPFIALSYAKLMELTVLLAGKYADNCQNVDFGDLVINPRHLDVCILNAALITEDYGVTENLPLWFKKQVRECTGSQYSEDLGKMVVDPFLLSHFVERGLLLRIVKKERHRRLSDQFRNCIPYDPQSTFSKEIEEFTRIAHNPVKDLGCMSGMIEGLDVASWLASNTVLNVVKGCLKNDLMTMLLGAMSDDYLKSINKKFEKAHNTLAYISMGRKNFANYPYDEKVPIAEWAEINNTLCHFNLDRYGMIQSELNRSLSNPCYKSPFLNRLLYSTPTTQDTNKLKHNVMFQHHLPCQRDHRELTI
;
A
#
# COMPACT_ATOMS: atom_id res chain seq x y z
N MET A 1 -33.68 1.96 9.58
CA MET A 1 -32.46 2.67 9.15
C MET A 1 -31.64 1.67 8.36
N ASP A 2 -31.14 2.04 7.19
CA ASP A 2 -30.23 1.19 6.41
C ASP A 2 -29.02 0.82 7.29
N THR A 3 -28.72 -0.47 7.44
CA THR A 3 -27.67 -0.96 8.36
C THR A 3 -26.32 -0.30 8.08
N THR A 4 -26.01 -0.10 6.79
CA THR A 4 -24.80 0.59 6.33
C THR A 4 -24.69 2.01 6.88
N ILE A 5 -25.78 2.79 6.84
CA ILE A 5 -25.78 4.18 7.32
C ILE A 5 -25.58 4.21 8.84
N ALA A 6 -26.25 3.31 9.57
CA ALA A 6 -26.11 3.23 11.02
C ALA A 6 -24.67 2.88 11.41
N ASP A 7 -24.03 1.96 10.69
CA ASP A 7 -22.65 1.56 10.96
C ASP A 7 -21.65 2.66 10.57
N LEU A 8 -21.87 3.40 9.48
CA LEU A 8 -21.09 4.58 9.15
C LEU A 8 -21.20 5.71 10.19
N ILE A 9 -22.40 5.93 10.74
CA ILE A 9 -22.60 6.92 11.80
C ILE A 9 -21.81 6.51 13.04
N LYS A 10 -21.95 5.27 13.50
CA LYS A 10 -21.20 4.73 14.64
C LYS A 10 -19.69 4.81 14.43
N PHE A 11 -19.23 4.47 13.23
CA PHE A 11 -17.82 4.57 12.87
C PHE A 11 -17.29 6.00 13.02
N ASN A 12 -18.03 6.99 12.51
CA ASN A 12 -17.62 8.38 12.57
C ASN A 12 -17.69 8.97 13.99
N GLU A 13 -18.72 8.60 14.76
CA GLU A 13 -18.83 8.96 16.18
C GLU A 13 -17.70 8.37 17.01
N PHE A 14 -17.34 7.10 16.77
CA PHE A 14 -16.19 6.46 17.39
C PHE A 14 -14.90 7.19 17.03
N LEU A 15 -14.71 7.51 15.74
CA LEU A 15 -13.53 8.24 15.28
C LEU A 15 -13.40 9.59 15.99
N ASP A 16 -14.50 10.35 16.10
CA ASP A 16 -14.51 11.67 16.75
C ASP A 16 -14.31 11.61 18.27
N SER A 17 -14.86 10.59 18.94
CA SER A 17 -14.76 10.44 20.40
C SER A 17 -13.44 9.85 20.88
N THR A 18 -12.71 9.12 20.03
CA THR A 18 -11.44 8.46 20.39
C THR A 18 -10.21 9.16 19.84
N LEU A 19 -10.37 10.14 18.96
CA LEU A 19 -9.27 10.90 18.37
C LEU A 19 -8.53 11.71 19.43
N ASP A 20 -7.31 11.29 19.75
CA ASP A 20 -6.31 12.06 20.48
C ASP A 20 -5.14 12.39 19.54
N PRO A 21 -5.00 13.66 19.09
CA PRO A 21 -3.93 14.06 18.16
C PRO A 21 -2.52 13.74 18.68
N ASN A 22 -2.33 13.69 19.99
CA ASN A 22 -1.03 13.39 20.58
C ASN A 22 -0.68 11.91 20.50
N LYS A 23 -1.69 11.03 20.50
CA LYS A 23 -1.56 9.57 20.40
C LYS A 23 -1.84 9.02 19.01
N LEU A 24 -2.13 9.87 18.03
CA LEU A 24 -2.35 9.46 16.65
C LEU A 24 -1.08 8.81 16.08
N ASP A 25 -1.23 7.63 15.51
CA ASP A 25 -0.20 6.84 14.82
C ASP A 25 -0.78 6.13 13.58
N GLU A 26 0.10 5.47 12.79
CA GLU A 26 -0.30 4.77 11.57
C GLU A 26 -1.19 3.55 11.86
N GLU A 27 -1.00 2.89 13.01
CA GLU A 27 -1.76 1.70 13.40
C GLU A 27 -3.23 2.05 13.63
N PHE A 28 -3.50 3.14 14.35
CA PHE A 28 -4.85 3.67 14.56
C PHE A 28 -5.56 3.88 13.22
N ILE A 29 -4.93 4.61 12.28
CA ILE A 29 -5.55 4.91 10.99
C ILE A 29 -5.74 3.64 10.15
N THR A 30 -4.77 2.72 10.19
CA THR A 30 -4.85 1.44 9.48
C THR A 30 -5.99 0.57 10.00
N LEU A 31 -6.19 0.53 11.32
CA LEU A 31 -7.29 -0.21 11.95
C LEU A 31 -8.65 0.39 11.54
N ARG A 32 -8.77 1.73 11.57
CA ARG A 32 -10.00 2.42 11.14
C ARG A 32 -10.26 2.27 9.64
N GLN A 33 -9.22 2.23 8.82
CA GLN A 33 -9.35 1.94 7.39
C GLN A 33 -9.94 0.53 7.19
N ALA A 34 -9.42 -0.48 7.88
CA ALA A 34 -9.90 -1.86 7.73
C ALA A 34 -11.38 -2.02 8.17
N GLU A 35 -11.79 -1.31 9.22
CA GLU A 35 -13.19 -1.25 9.65
C GLU A 35 -14.07 -0.60 8.58
N LEU A 36 -13.66 0.54 8.03
CA LEU A 36 -14.39 1.22 6.97
C LEU A 36 -14.45 0.42 5.66
N ASP A 37 -13.38 -0.30 5.32
CA ASP A 37 -13.35 -1.25 4.20
C ASP A 37 -14.41 -2.36 4.40
N GLY A 38 -14.59 -2.82 5.65
CA GLY A 38 -15.63 -3.77 6.02
C GLY A 38 -17.04 -3.23 5.77
N ILE A 39 -17.31 -2.01 6.24
CA ILE A 39 -18.61 -1.33 6.02
C ILE A 39 -18.87 -1.09 4.52
N SER A 40 -17.83 -0.74 3.76
CA SER A 40 -17.91 -0.43 2.34
C SER A 40 -18.26 -1.64 1.48
N LYS A 41 -17.72 -2.83 1.80
CA LYS A 41 -17.94 -4.06 1.01
C LYS A 41 -19.40 -4.45 0.86
N ASP A 42 -20.20 -4.23 1.89
CA ASP A 42 -21.61 -4.62 1.92
C ASP A 42 -22.55 -3.46 1.57
N SER A 43 -21.98 -2.31 1.17
CA SER A 43 -22.74 -1.09 0.94
C SER A 43 -23.34 -0.99 -0.48
N ASP A 44 -24.54 -0.42 -0.55
CA ASP A 44 -25.16 -0.01 -1.81
C ASP A 44 -24.44 1.24 -2.37
N ILE A 45 -24.36 1.36 -3.70
CA ILE A 45 -23.73 2.48 -4.42
C ILE A 45 -24.29 3.82 -3.97
N LYS A 46 -25.58 3.88 -3.58
CA LYS A 46 -26.21 5.10 -3.06
C LYS A 46 -25.55 5.67 -1.80
N HIS A 47 -24.82 4.85 -1.04
CA HIS A 47 -24.12 5.24 0.19
C HIS A 47 -22.66 5.63 -0.03
N PHE A 48 -22.15 5.41 -1.24
CA PHE A 48 -20.77 5.71 -1.61
C PHE A 48 -20.33 7.16 -1.29
N PRO A 49 -21.18 8.20 -1.46
CA PRO A 49 -20.83 9.56 -1.03
C PRO A 49 -20.47 9.68 0.46
N PHE A 50 -21.19 8.97 1.34
CA PHE A 50 -20.95 9.00 2.79
C PHE A 50 -19.67 8.22 3.17
N ILE A 51 -19.43 7.11 2.47
CA ILE A 51 -18.21 6.31 2.60
C ILE A 51 -16.99 7.14 2.18
N ALA A 52 -17.07 7.85 1.04
CA ALA A 52 -16.01 8.71 0.55
C ALA A 52 -15.68 9.84 1.53
N LEU A 53 -16.68 10.50 2.13
CA LEU A 53 -16.46 11.49 3.19
C LEU A 53 -15.79 10.89 4.43
N SER A 54 -16.12 9.64 4.78
CA SER A 54 -15.49 8.94 5.91
C SER A 54 -14.01 8.60 5.62
N TYR A 55 -13.68 8.15 4.40
CA TYR A 55 -12.28 8.00 3.97
C TYR A 55 -11.54 9.34 3.92
N ALA A 56 -12.23 10.42 3.54
CA ALA A 56 -11.64 11.76 3.51
C ALA A 56 -11.25 12.24 4.92
N LYS A 57 -12.01 11.87 5.96
CA LYS A 57 -11.60 12.08 7.35
C LYS A 57 -10.32 11.31 7.69
N LEU A 58 -10.22 10.03 7.33
CA LEU A 58 -8.99 9.24 7.52
C LEU A 58 -7.80 9.84 6.76
N MET A 59 -8.03 10.39 5.57
CA MET A 59 -7.00 11.09 4.80
C MET A 59 -6.52 12.36 5.51
N GLU A 60 -7.41 13.18 6.06
CA GLU A 60 -6.99 14.37 6.83
C GLU A 60 -6.20 13.99 8.11
N LEU A 61 -6.56 12.89 8.78
CA LEU A 61 -5.76 12.34 9.88
C LEU A 61 -4.38 11.86 9.41
N THR A 62 -4.31 11.22 8.24
CA THR A 62 -3.04 10.78 7.64
C THR A 62 -2.15 11.97 7.31
N VAL A 63 -2.73 13.07 6.81
CA VAL A 63 -1.99 14.32 6.58
C VAL A 63 -1.51 14.94 7.88
N LEU A 64 -2.35 15.01 8.92
CA LEU A 64 -1.95 15.50 10.24
C LEU A 64 -0.75 14.72 10.79
N LEU A 65 -0.81 13.39 10.70
CA LEU A 65 0.26 12.51 11.13
C LEU A 65 1.54 12.71 10.32
N ALA A 66 1.44 12.83 9.00
CA ALA A 66 2.57 13.12 8.12
C ALA A 66 3.25 14.46 8.47
N GLY A 67 2.46 15.49 8.78
CA GLY A 67 2.98 16.78 9.25
C GLY A 67 3.72 16.65 10.59
N LYS A 68 3.16 15.90 11.55
CA LYS A 68 3.81 15.62 12.83
C LYS A 68 5.15 14.89 12.65
N TYR A 69 5.18 13.86 11.79
CA TYR A 69 6.43 13.15 11.49
C TYR A 69 7.45 14.06 10.80
N ALA A 70 7.00 14.91 9.87
CA ALA A 70 7.86 15.88 9.20
C ALA A 70 8.46 16.89 10.19
N ASP A 71 7.63 17.54 11.00
CA ASP A 71 8.05 18.56 11.98
C ASP A 71 9.01 17.99 13.03
N ASN A 72 8.91 16.70 13.37
CA ASN A 72 9.80 16.02 14.30
C ASN A 72 11.00 15.31 13.63
N CYS A 73 11.12 15.39 12.30
CA CYS A 73 12.12 14.72 11.47
C CYS A 73 12.18 13.20 11.70
N GLN A 74 11.01 12.58 11.80
CA GLN A 74 10.82 11.13 11.89
C GLN A 74 10.80 10.51 10.49
N ASN A 75 11.97 10.46 9.85
CA ASN A 75 12.12 10.02 8.44
C ASN A 75 11.54 8.62 8.18
N VAL A 76 11.77 7.68 9.10
CA VAL A 76 11.33 6.28 8.94
C VAL A 76 9.80 6.22 8.96
N ASP A 77 9.18 6.83 9.98
CA ASP A 77 7.72 6.83 10.14
C ASP A 77 7.02 7.58 9.00
N PHE A 78 7.59 8.71 8.56
CA PHE A 78 7.09 9.44 7.38
C PHE A 78 7.19 8.60 6.10
N GLY A 79 8.34 7.95 5.89
CA GLY A 79 8.56 7.06 4.77
C GLY A 79 7.55 5.92 4.78
N ASP A 80 7.35 5.28 5.92
CA ASP A 80 6.37 4.22 6.10
C ASP A 80 4.95 4.64 5.74
N LEU A 81 4.53 5.81 6.23
CA LEU A 81 3.19 6.33 6.00
C LEU A 81 2.91 6.66 4.53
N VAL A 82 3.90 7.21 3.82
CA VAL A 82 3.73 7.87 2.51
C VAL A 82 4.25 7.03 1.34
N ILE A 83 5.20 6.14 1.59
CA ILE A 83 6.05 5.51 0.57
C ILE A 83 6.11 4.00 0.78
N ASN A 84 6.52 3.62 1.99
CA ASN A 84 6.57 2.31 2.61
C ASN A 84 5.36 1.41 2.34
N PRO A 85 5.38 0.39 1.45
CA PRO A 85 4.30 -0.58 1.46
C PRO A 85 4.14 -1.23 2.84
N ARG A 86 2.91 -1.37 3.31
CA ARG A 86 2.62 -1.96 4.63
C ARG A 86 2.79 -3.48 4.63
N HIS A 87 2.64 -4.12 3.46
CA HIS A 87 2.87 -5.54 3.29
C HIS A 87 3.52 -5.81 1.93
N LEU A 88 4.73 -6.39 1.99
CA LEU A 88 5.43 -6.96 0.85
C LEU A 88 5.59 -8.47 1.04
N ASP A 89 5.35 -9.22 -0.01
CA ASP A 89 5.73 -10.63 -0.10
C ASP A 89 6.99 -10.77 -0.97
N VAL A 90 7.87 -11.68 -0.57
CA VAL A 90 9.04 -12.11 -1.35
C VAL A 90 8.71 -13.47 -1.96
N CYS A 91 8.54 -13.46 -3.27
CA CYS A 91 8.25 -14.63 -4.09
C CYS A 91 9.56 -15.23 -4.58
N ILE A 92 9.93 -16.40 -4.06
CA ILE A 92 11.12 -17.15 -4.45
C ILE A 92 10.78 -17.99 -5.68
N LEU A 93 11.54 -17.81 -6.75
CA LEU A 93 11.32 -18.40 -8.05
C LEU A 93 12.20 -19.64 -8.27
N ASN A 94 11.71 -20.56 -9.10
CA ASN A 94 12.45 -21.71 -9.57
C ASN A 94 13.36 -21.30 -10.73
N ALA A 95 14.52 -20.75 -10.39
CA ALA A 95 15.46 -20.23 -11.39
C ALA A 95 15.89 -21.30 -12.41
N ALA A 96 16.05 -22.56 -12.00
CA ALA A 96 16.41 -23.64 -12.91
C ALA A 96 15.34 -23.88 -13.97
N LEU A 97 14.06 -23.95 -13.56
CA LEU A 97 12.94 -24.11 -14.49
C LEU A 97 12.77 -22.88 -15.39
N ILE A 98 13.00 -21.67 -14.86
CA ILE A 98 13.00 -20.45 -15.67
C ILE A 98 14.11 -20.49 -16.72
N THR A 99 15.31 -20.94 -16.36
CA THR A 99 16.43 -21.11 -17.29
C THR A 99 16.11 -22.14 -18.37
N GLU A 100 15.52 -23.27 -18.00
CA GLU A 100 15.16 -24.35 -18.92
C GLU A 100 14.04 -23.93 -19.89
N ASP A 101 12.92 -23.43 -19.37
CA ASP A 101 11.72 -23.11 -20.16
C ASP A 101 11.87 -21.83 -20.98
N TYR A 102 12.67 -20.87 -20.52
CA TYR A 102 12.79 -19.54 -21.14
C TYR A 102 14.19 -19.23 -21.68
N GLY A 103 15.14 -20.17 -21.60
CA GLY A 103 16.50 -19.99 -22.12
C GLY A 103 17.29 -18.88 -21.42
N VAL A 104 16.95 -18.55 -20.18
CA VAL A 104 17.61 -17.50 -19.39
C VAL A 104 18.87 -18.07 -18.75
N THR A 105 20.03 -17.85 -19.38
CA THR A 105 21.29 -18.46 -18.92
C THR A 105 22.04 -17.63 -17.87
N GLU A 106 21.72 -16.35 -17.69
CA GLU A 106 22.34 -15.47 -16.69
C GLU A 106 21.29 -14.54 -16.09
N ASN A 107 21.31 -14.35 -14.76
CA ASN A 107 20.52 -13.41 -13.95
C ASN A 107 19.13 -13.06 -14.53
N LEU A 108 18.05 -13.59 -13.92
CA LEU A 108 16.64 -13.32 -14.25
C LEU A 108 16.45 -11.96 -14.97
N PRO A 109 16.19 -11.95 -16.30
CA PRO A 109 16.60 -10.85 -17.16
C PRO A 109 15.86 -9.58 -16.78
N LEU A 110 16.53 -8.45 -16.95
CA LEU A 110 15.90 -7.15 -16.73
C LEU A 110 14.59 -7.02 -17.50
N TRP A 111 14.41 -7.65 -18.67
CA TRP A 111 13.15 -7.64 -19.44
C TRP A 111 12.03 -8.53 -18.85
N PHE A 112 12.36 -9.67 -18.25
CA PHE A 112 11.41 -10.46 -17.43
C PHE A 112 10.96 -9.65 -16.20
N LYS A 113 11.87 -8.81 -15.68
CA LYS A 113 11.60 -7.79 -14.66
C LYS A 113 11.06 -6.45 -15.22
N LYS A 114 10.99 -6.26 -16.54
CA LYS A 114 10.57 -4.99 -17.23
C LYS A 114 9.20 -5.09 -17.87
N GLN A 115 8.76 -6.27 -18.30
CA GLN A 115 7.33 -6.55 -18.58
C GLN A 115 6.45 -6.24 -17.36
N VAL A 116 7.07 -6.30 -16.19
CA VAL A 116 6.56 -5.92 -14.88
C VAL A 116 6.57 -4.39 -14.62
N ARG A 117 7.41 -3.61 -15.33
CA ARG A 117 7.56 -2.15 -15.17
C ARG A 117 6.62 -1.30 -16.02
N GLU A 118 6.07 -1.83 -17.11
CA GLU A 118 5.18 -1.06 -18.01
C GLU A 118 3.84 -0.69 -17.35
N CYS A 119 3.53 -1.22 -16.16
CA CYS A 119 2.28 -0.98 -15.43
C CYS A 119 2.35 0.07 -14.29
N THR A 120 3.52 0.56 -13.85
CA THR A 120 3.60 1.27 -12.54
C THR A 120 4.25 2.65 -12.49
N GLY A 121 4.63 3.26 -13.61
CA GLY A 121 5.05 4.67 -13.63
C GLY A 121 6.42 4.93 -12.98
N SER A 122 7.15 5.88 -13.55
CA SER A 122 8.54 6.14 -13.24
C SER A 122 8.72 7.09 -12.06
N GLN A 123 8.94 6.56 -10.85
CA GLN A 123 9.77 7.18 -9.80
C GLN A 123 9.79 6.27 -8.55
N TYR A 124 10.76 5.36 -8.44
CA TYR A 124 11.24 4.86 -7.14
C TYR A 124 12.68 4.35 -7.23
N SER A 125 13.46 4.65 -6.18
CA SER A 125 14.90 4.50 -6.08
C SER A 125 15.40 3.05 -6.13
N GLU A 126 16.70 2.94 -6.37
CA GLU A 126 17.47 1.77 -6.74
C GLU A 126 17.32 0.55 -5.80
N ASP A 127 17.56 -0.61 -6.39
CA ASP A 127 17.51 -2.00 -5.89
C ASP A 127 16.13 -2.69 -5.71
N LEU A 128 15.12 -2.09 -5.07
CA LEU A 128 13.82 -2.78 -4.89
C LEU A 128 12.87 -2.65 -6.09
N GLY A 129 12.90 -1.51 -6.80
CA GLY A 129 12.03 -1.21 -7.95
C GLY A 129 12.32 -2.02 -9.23
N LYS A 130 13.21 -3.01 -9.16
CA LYS A 130 13.47 -3.99 -10.23
C LYS A 130 12.84 -5.35 -9.95
N MET A 131 12.15 -5.50 -8.81
CA MET A 131 11.67 -6.81 -8.34
C MET A 131 10.16 -6.86 -8.14
N VAL A 132 9.45 -5.72 -8.02
CA VAL A 132 7.99 -5.71 -7.77
C VAL A 132 7.23 -6.19 -9.00
N VAL A 133 6.57 -7.34 -8.94
CA VAL A 133 5.84 -8.02 -10.03
C VAL A 133 4.35 -7.70 -10.04
N ASP A 134 3.77 -7.64 -11.25
CA ASP A 134 2.31 -7.60 -11.45
C ASP A 134 1.64 -8.84 -10.84
N PRO A 135 0.62 -8.70 -9.98
CA PRO A 135 -0.12 -9.83 -9.43
C PRO A 135 -0.62 -10.86 -10.46
N PHE A 136 -0.98 -10.45 -11.68
CA PHE A 136 -1.40 -11.38 -12.75
C PHE A 136 -0.25 -12.25 -13.27
N LEU A 137 0.99 -11.77 -13.17
CA LEU A 137 2.16 -12.57 -13.52
C LEU A 137 2.48 -13.61 -12.44
N LEU A 138 2.13 -13.33 -11.18
CA LEU A 138 2.29 -14.30 -10.10
C LEU A 138 1.38 -15.52 -10.27
N SER A 139 0.15 -15.36 -10.76
CA SER A 139 -0.71 -16.52 -11.05
C SER A 139 -0.12 -17.40 -12.14
N HIS A 140 0.45 -16.80 -13.19
CA HIS A 140 1.19 -17.54 -14.22
C HIS A 140 2.41 -18.28 -13.64
N PHE A 141 3.14 -17.68 -12.70
CA PHE A 141 4.26 -18.38 -12.04
C PHE A 141 3.79 -19.56 -11.20
N VAL A 142 2.65 -19.46 -10.53
CA VAL A 142 2.05 -20.58 -9.79
C VAL A 142 1.62 -21.69 -10.76
N GLU A 143 0.87 -21.35 -11.81
CA GLU A 143 0.37 -22.31 -12.81
C GLU A 143 1.48 -23.06 -13.52
N ARG A 144 2.61 -22.40 -13.77
CA ARG A 144 3.78 -22.98 -14.44
C ARG A 144 4.77 -23.66 -13.48
N GLY A 145 4.51 -23.67 -12.17
CA GLY A 145 5.44 -24.22 -11.17
C GLY A 145 6.75 -23.43 -11.05
N LEU A 146 6.76 -22.18 -11.51
CA LEU A 146 7.91 -21.27 -11.47
C LEU A 146 8.04 -20.59 -10.10
N LEU A 147 7.00 -20.60 -9.27
CA LEU A 147 7.03 -20.07 -7.91
C LEU A 147 7.30 -21.20 -6.90
N LEU A 148 8.43 -21.14 -6.21
CA LEU A 148 8.79 -22.11 -5.17
C LEU A 148 8.13 -21.82 -3.83
N ARG A 149 8.17 -20.55 -3.41
CA ARG A 149 7.72 -20.14 -2.07
C ARG A 149 7.36 -18.67 -2.03
N ILE A 150 6.40 -18.32 -1.19
CA ILE A 150 6.11 -16.93 -0.81
C ILE A 150 6.49 -16.75 0.66
N VAL A 151 7.26 -15.70 0.95
CA VAL A 151 7.68 -15.34 2.31
C VAL A 151 7.30 -13.89 2.56
N LYS A 152 6.53 -13.62 3.62
CA LYS A 152 6.18 -12.26 4.01
C LYS A 152 7.44 -11.49 4.42
N LYS A 153 7.69 -10.33 3.80
CA LYS A 153 8.77 -9.41 4.20
C LYS A 153 8.39 -8.70 5.49
N GLU A 154 9.30 -8.71 6.47
CA GLU A 154 9.21 -7.82 7.63
C GLU A 154 9.53 -6.37 7.22
N ARG A 155 8.63 -5.41 7.50
CA ARG A 155 8.67 -4.03 6.96
C ARG A 155 10.03 -3.34 7.17
N HIS A 156 10.61 -3.48 8.37
CA HIS A 156 11.85 -2.80 8.76
C HIS A 156 13.10 -3.68 8.75
N ARG A 157 12.95 -4.98 8.47
CA ARG A 157 14.09 -5.88 8.41
C ARG A 157 14.73 -5.81 7.03
N ARG A 158 16.05 -5.73 6.99
CA ARG A 158 16.79 -5.86 5.72
C ARG A 158 16.51 -7.24 5.14
N LEU A 159 16.25 -7.31 3.83
CA LEU A 159 16.02 -8.58 3.14
C LEU A 159 17.21 -9.53 3.32
N SER A 160 18.44 -9.01 3.23
CA SER A 160 19.64 -9.82 3.46
C SER A 160 19.67 -10.48 4.84
N ASP A 161 19.19 -9.79 5.88
CA ASP A 161 19.14 -10.34 7.24
C ASP A 161 17.98 -11.30 7.46
N GLN A 162 16.88 -11.13 6.73
CA GLN A 162 15.73 -12.04 6.78
C GLN A 162 16.02 -13.35 6.03
N PHE A 163 16.73 -13.28 4.89
CA PHE A 163 16.98 -14.41 4.00
C PHE A 163 18.39 -14.99 4.11
N ARG A 164 19.20 -14.54 5.09
CA ARG A 164 20.57 -15.04 5.30
C ARG A 164 20.64 -16.57 5.41
N ASN A 165 19.65 -17.17 6.06
CA ASN A 165 19.59 -18.63 6.27
C ASN A 165 18.91 -19.38 5.11
N CYS A 166 18.32 -18.67 4.14
CA CYS A 166 17.70 -19.28 2.96
C CYS A 166 18.72 -19.63 1.89
N ILE A 167 19.96 -19.15 2.00
CA ILE A 167 21.05 -19.55 1.11
C ILE A 167 21.58 -20.89 1.61
N PRO A 168 21.43 -21.96 0.83
CA PRO A 168 22.08 -23.21 1.17
C PRO A 168 23.59 -22.96 1.12
N TYR A 169 24.30 -23.19 2.24
CA TYR A 169 25.75 -23.38 2.20
C TYR A 169 26.12 -24.61 1.35
N ASP A 170 25.15 -25.49 1.11
CA ASP A 170 25.25 -26.67 0.26
C ASP A 170 23.91 -26.86 -0.51
N PRO A 171 23.87 -26.65 -1.84
CA PRO A 171 22.65 -26.72 -2.64
C PRO A 171 21.93 -28.08 -2.62
N GLN A 172 22.54 -29.14 -2.09
CA GLN A 172 21.91 -30.46 -1.99
C GLN A 172 21.22 -30.74 -0.63
N SER A 173 21.50 -30.01 0.44
CA SER A 173 21.15 -30.46 1.79
C SER A 173 19.78 -29.99 2.33
N THR A 174 19.20 -28.91 1.81
CA THR A 174 18.06 -28.24 2.50
C THR A 174 16.69 -28.45 1.85
N PHE A 175 16.60 -28.68 0.53
CA PHE A 175 15.30 -28.83 -0.14
C PHE A 175 14.69 -30.24 -0.03
N SER A 176 15.42 -31.20 0.54
CA SER A 176 14.94 -32.58 0.75
C SER A 176 14.08 -32.75 2.00
N LYS A 177 14.07 -31.81 2.96
CA LYS A 177 13.45 -32.05 4.29
C LYS A 177 12.26 -31.15 4.67
N GLU A 178 12.01 -30.04 3.98
CA GLU A 178 10.90 -29.12 4.30
C GLU A 178 9.94 -28.91 3.11
N ILE A 179 9.65 -29.98 2.36
CA ILE A 179 8.40 -30.00 1.60
C ILE A 179 7.31 -30.41 2.60
N GLU A 180 6.71 -29.43 3.26
CA GLU A 180 5.37 -29.63 3.82
C GLU A 180 4.50 -30.22 2.71
N GLU A 181 3.88 -31.35 3.05
CA GLU A 181 3.16 -32.25 2.16
C GLU A 181 1.94 -31.53 1.55
N PHE A 182 2.19 -30.70 0.53
CA PHE A 182 1.14 -30.25 -0.37
C PHE A 182 0.70 -31.48 -1.16
N THR A 183 -0.56 -31.91 -0.94
CA THR A 183 -1.23 -32.91 -1.77
C THR A 183 -1.06 -32.55 -3.23
N ARG A 184 -0.17 -33.28 -3.90
CA ARG A 184 0.16 -33.14 -5.32
C ARG A 184 -1.11 -33.39 -6.13
N ILE A 185 -1.65 -32.34 -6.76
CA ILE A 185 -2.61 -32.52 -7.85
C ILE A 185 -1.80 -33.12 -9.02
N ALA A 186 -2.17 -34.35 -9.38
CA ALA A 186 -1.43 -35.19 -10.30
C ALA A 186 -1.42 -34.61 -11.72
N HIS A 187 -0.36 -33.89 -12.08
CA HIS A 187 0.11 -33.82 -13.46
C HIS A 187 1.64 -33.86 -13.52
N ASN A 188 2.11 -34.90 -14.20
CA ASN A 188 3.48 -35.27 -14.56
C ASN A 188 4.47 -35.64 -13.43
N PRO A 189 5.17 -36.78 -13.57
CA PRO A 189 6.31 -37.09 -12.72
C PRO A 189 7.41 -36.08 -13.04
N VAL A 190 7.63 -35.14 -12.12
CA VAL A 190 8.82 -34.28 -12.12
C VAL A 190 10.01 -35.23 -12.12
N LYS A 191 10.75 -35.27 -13.24
CA LYS A 191 12.10 -35.84 -13.27
C LYS A 191 12.86 -35.17 -12.13
N ASP A 192 13.50 -35.97 -11.28
CA ASP A 192 14.54 -35.47 -10.38
C ASP A 192 15.61 -34.80 -11.24
N LEU A 193 15.46 -33.50 -11.45
CA LEU A 193 16.40 -32.65 -12.15
C LEU A 193 17.59 -32.50 -11.22
N GLY A 194 18.63 -33.28 -11.48
CA GLY A 194 19.90 -33.19 -10.78
C GLY A 194 20.39 -31.75 -10.80
N CYS A 195 20.52 -31.15 -9.62
CA CYS A 195 21.20 -29.87 -9.43
C CYS A 195 22.58 -29.97 -10.08
N MET A 196 22.81 -29.21 -11.15
CA MET A 196 24.14 -29.07 -11.73
C MET A 196 25.08 -28.53 -10.66
N SER A 197 26.03 -29.37 -10.26
CA SER A 197 27.11 -29.08 -9.32
C SER A 197 28.18 -28.20 -9.99
N GLY A 198 27.80 -26.98 -10.41
CA GLY A 198 28.78 -25.92 -10.64
C GLY A 198 29.18 -25.34 -9.29
N MET A 199 30.48 -25.30 -8.97
CA MET A 199 30.97 -24.52 -7.83
C MET A 199 30.58 -23.06 -8.05
N ILE A 200 29.49 -22.64 -7.43
CA ILE A 200 29.10 -21.25 -7.33
C ILE A 200 29.96 -20.68 -6.20
N GLU A 201 30.98 -19.89 -6.56
CA GLU A 201 31.69 -19.02 -5.61
C GLU A 201 30.64 -18.28 -4.78
N GLY A 202 30.77 -18.35 -3.44
CA GLY A 202 29.73 -17.97 -2.48
C GLY A 202 29.00 -16.70 -2.87
N LEU A 203 27.82 -16.84 -3.48
CA LEU A 203 27.00 -15.72 -3.87
C LEU A 203 26.61 -14.97 -2.61
N ASP A 204 26.96 -13.68 -2.56
CA ASP A 204 26.43 -12.79 -1.54
C ASP A 204 24.89 -12.84 -1.57
N VAL A 205 24.27 -12.67 -0.40
CA VAL A 205 22.82 -12.79 -0.21
C VAL A 205 22.05 -11.87 -1.14
N ALA A 206 22.60 -10.68 -1.40
CA ALA A 206 22.01 -9.73 -2.33
C ALA A 206 21.96 -10.29 -3.77
N SER A 207 23.05 -10.90 -4.24
CA SER A 207 23.12 -11.50 -5.59
C SER A 207 22.15 -12.67 -5.74
N TRP A 208 22.02 -13.50 -4.69
CA TRP A 208 21.04 -14.59 -4.69
C TRP A 208 19.61 -14.06 -4.74
N LEU A 209 19.24 -13.12 -3.87
CA LEU A 209 17.92 -12.50 -3.86
C LEU A 209 17.58 -11.86 -5.20
N ALA A 210 18.50 -11.06 -5.75
CA ALA A 210 18.32 -10.40 -7.04
C ALA A 210 18.06 -11.41 -8.17
N SER A 211 18.63 -12.61 -8.09
CA SER A 211 18.57 -13.62 -9.14
C SER A 211 17.44 -14.63 -8.98
N ASN A 212 16.86 -14.78 -7.78
CA ASN A 212 15.91 -15.84 -7.47
C ASN A 212 14.60 -15.34 -6.89
N THR A 213 14.42 -14.02 -6.73
CA THR A 213 13.21 -13.49 -6.09
C THR A 213 12.57 -12.36 -6.87
N VAL A 214 11.27 -12.25 -6.67
CA VAL A 214 10.46 -11.09 -7.03
C VAL A 214 9.67 -10.64 -5.81
N LEU A 215 9.28 -9.38 -5.79
CA LEU A 215 8.50 -8.78 -4.73
C LEU A 215 7.06 -8.64 -5.18
N ASN A 216 6.13 -8.84 -4.28
CA ASN A 216 4.71 -8.59 -4.51
C ASN A 216 4.23 -7.58 -3.47
N VAL A 217 3.68 -6.45 -3.92
CA VAL A 217 3.05 -5.48 -3.02
C VAL A 217 1.65 -5.96 -2.72
N VAL A 218 1.48 -6.59 -1.56
CA VAL A 218 0.18 -7.07 -1.09
C VAL A 218 -0.66 -5.91 -0.56
N LYS A 219 -0.01 -4.99 0.17
CA LYS A 219 -0.66 -3.80 0.72
C LYS A 219 0.24 -2.59 0.53
N GLY A 220 -0.28 -1.57 -0.14
CA GLY A 220 0.42 -0.32 -0.41
C GLY A 220 0.72 0.49 0.85
N CYS A 221 1.33 1.66 0.65
CA CYS A 221 1.44 2.65 1.72
C CYS A 221 0.06 3.23 2.04
N LEU A 222 -0.16 3.64 3.29
CA LEU A 222 -1.46 4.11 3.75
C LEU A 222 -1.98 5.29 2.90
N LYS A 223 -1.10 6.25 2.55
CA LYS A 223 -1.47 7.37 1.67
C LYS A 223 -2.07 6.89 0.35
N ASN A 224 -1.42 5.97 -0.35
CA ASN A 224 -1.84 5.56 -1.69
C ASN A 224 -3.15 4.77 -1.64
N ASP A 225 -3.31 3.91 -0.63
CA ASP A 225 -4.53 3.12 -0.46
C ASP A 225 -5.73 4.05 -0.21
N LEU A 226 -5.59 5.03 0.67
CA LEU A 226 -6.65 6.02 0.93
C LEU A 226 -6.89 6.93 -0.30
N MET A 227 -5.84 7.39 -0.99
CA MET A 227 -6.01 8.21 -2.20
C MET A 227 -6.76 7.45 -3.28
N THR A 228 -6.47 6.16 -3.46
CA THR A 228 -7.15 5.30 -4.45
C THR A 228 -8.65 5.23 -4.18
N MET A 229 -9.05 5.11 -2.90
CA MET A 229 -10.47 5.12 -2.52
C MET A 229 -11.16 6.46 -2.77
N LEU A 230 -10.42 7.57 -2.72
CA LEU A 230 -10.96 8.92 -2.90
C LEU A 230 -10.95 9.39 -4.36
N LEU A 231 -10.16 8.74 -5.23
CA LEU A 231 -10.09 9.05 -6.65
C LEU A 231 -11.46 8.84 -7.31
N GLY A 232 -11.90 9.84 -8.07
CA GLY A 232 -13.22 9.86 -8.72
C GLY A 232 -14.38 10.22 -7.78
N ALA A 233 -14.27 9.93 -6.49
CA ALA A 233 -15.30 10.25 -5.50
C ALA A 233 -15.22 11.70 -4.98
N MET A 234 -14.00 12.17 -4.70
CA MET A 234 -13.76 13.50 -4.16
C MET A 234 -13.53 14.53 -5.27
N SER A 235 -13.72 15.81 -4.96
CA SER A 235 -13.44 16.91 -5.88
C SER A 235 -11.93 17.07 -6.12
N ASP A 236 -11.57 17.46 -7.35
CA ASP A 236 -10.18 17.66 -7.75
C ASP A 236 -9.47 18.68 -6.86
N ASP A 237 -10.18 19.73 -6.41
CA ASP A 237 -9.63 20.76 -5.54
C ASP A 237 -9.26 20.20 -4.17
N TYR A 238 -10.07 19.29 -3.63
CA TYR A 238 -9.74 18.59 -2.40
C TYR A 238 -8.50 17.70 -2.58
N LEU A 239 -8.47 16.86 -3.62
CA LEU A 239 -7.34 15.97 -3.87
C LEU A 239 -6.03 16.74 -4.14
N LYS A 240 -6.09 17.86 -4.88
CA LYS A 240 -4.96 18.79 -5.06
C LYS A 240 -4.51 19.39 -3.74
N SER A 241 -5.45 19.75 -2.84
CA SER A 241 -5.11 20.24 -1.51
C SER A 241 -4.38 19.19 -0.68
N ILE A 242 -4.85 17.93 -0.68
CA ILE A 242 -4.16 16.81 -0.01
C ILE A 242 -2.74 16.62 -0.54
N ASN A 243 -2.56 16.60 -1.86
CA ASN A 243 -1.22 16.48 -2.47
C ASN A 243 -0.29 17.62 -2.06
N LYS A 244 -0.77 18.87 -2.07
CA LYS A 244 0.00 20.03 -1.60
C LYS A 244 0.42 19.91 -0.13
N LYS A 245 -0.44 19.36 0.74
CA LYS A 245 -0.09 19.15 2.15
C LYS A 245 0.98 18.07 2.32
N PHE A 246 0.91 16.95 1.58
CA PHE A 246 1.99 15.95 1.59
C PHE A 246 3.30 16.49 1.00
N GLU A 247 3.23 17.30 -0.06
CA GLU A 247 4.40 17.97 -0.63
C GLU A 247 5.04 18.93 0.38
N LYS A 248 4.22 19.74 1.08
CA LYS A 248 4.70 20.59 2.18
C LYS A 248 5.40 19.73 3.24
N ALA A 249 4.79 18.65 3.71
CA ALA A 249 5.38 17.79 4.72
C ALA A 249 6.70 17.15 4.27
N HIS A 250 6.80 16.73 3.01
CA HIS A 250 8.06 16.25 2.45
C HIS A 250 9.14 17.34 2.43
N ASN A 251 8.81 18.56 2.00
CA ASN A 251 9.73 19.69 1.97
C ASN A 251 10.18 20.09 3.38
N THR A 252 9.27 20.10 4.35
CA THR A 252 9.58 20.34 5.77
C THR A 252 10.53 19.29 6.30
N LEU A 253 10.28 18.00 6.03
CA LEU A 253 11.14 16.90 6.46
C LEU A 253 12.56 17.06 5.89
N ALA A 254 12.68 17.38 4.61
CA ALA A 254 13.96 17.61 3.95
C ALA A 254 14.70 18.81 4.57
N TYR A 255 13.99 19.92 4.81
CA TYR A 255 14.53 21.13 5.44
C TYR A 255 15.06 20.85 6.85
N ILE A 256 14.26 20.23 7.72
CA ILE A 256 14.69 19.89 9.08
C ILE A 256 15.82 18.86 9.06
N SER A 257 15.76 17.86 8.18
CA SER A 257 16.83 16.88 8.05
C SER A 257 18.16 17.52 7.62
N MET A 258 18.12 18.55 6.76
CA MET A 258 19.30 19.31 6.39
C MET A 258 19.82 20.17 7.55
N GLY A 259 18.92 20.85 8.27
CA GLY A 259 19.28 21.61 9.47
C GLY A 259 19.93 20.73 10.55
N ARG A 260 19.40 19.52 10.77
CA ARG A 260 19.93 18.56 11.76
C ARG A 260 21.31 18.01 11.43
N LYS A 261 21.76 18.06 10.17
CA LYS A 261 23.15 17.74 9.80
C LYS A 261 24.13 18.77 10.35
N ASN A 262 23.68 20.01 10.52
CA ASN A 262 24.50 21.13 10.97
C ASN A 262 24.32 21.42 12.46
N PHE A 263 23.12 21.18 13.01
CA PHE A 263 22.78 21.47 14.41
C PHE A 263 21.95 20.34 15.04
N ALA A 264 22.43 19.75 16.13
CA ALA A 264 21.83 18.55 16.71
C ALA A 264 20.36 18.72 17.11
N ASN A 265 19.96 19.89 17.64
CA ASN A 265 18.57 20.12 18.10
C ASN A 265 17.76 21.00 17.15
N TYR A 266 18.16 21.15 15.88
CA TYR A 266 17.38 21.92 14.92
C TYR A 266 15.93 21.39 14.80
N PRO A 267 14.91 22.27 14.80
CA PRO A 267 14.95 23.74 14.90
C PRO A 267 14.81 24.33 16.33
N TYR A 268 14.83 23.51 17.37
CA TYR A 268 14.48 23.89 18.76
C TYR A 268 15.66 24.35 19.62
N ASP A 269 16.82 24.66 19.02
CA ASP A 269 17.94 25.23 19.77
C ASP A 269 17.59 26.65 20.25
N GLU A 270 17.80 26.95 21.54
CA GLU A 270 17.56 28.26 22.15
C GLU A 270 18.38 29.41 21.51
N LYS A 271 19.36 29.07 20.66
CA LYS A 271 20.27 29.99 19.98
C LYS A 271 19.80 30.41 18.59
N VAL A 272 18.67 29.90 18.09
CA VAL A 272 18.15 30.30 16.77
C VAL A 272 17.71 31.77 16.83
N PRO A 273 18.30 32.68 16.03
CA PRO A 273 17.87 34.07 15.96
C PRO A 273 16.38 34.19 15.64
N ILE A 274 15.68 35.15 16.24
CA ILE A 274 14.23 35.38 16.04
C ILE A 274 13.87 35.53 14.55
N ALA A 275 14.76 36.13 13.75
CA ALA A 275 14.55 36.30 12.31
C ALA A 275 14.55 34.96 11.56
N GLU A 276 15.40 34.02 11.94
CA GLU A 276 15.44 32.66 11.37
C GLU A 276 14.24 31.83 11.84
N TRP A 277 13.73 32.10 13.05
CA TRP A 277 12.55 31.41 13.58
C TRP A 277 11.30 31.65 12.73
N ALA A 278 11.14 32.85 12.15
CA ALA A 278 10.02 33.13 11.25
C ALA A 278 10.07 32.26 9.97
N GLU A 279 11.25 32.06 9.40
CA GLU A 279 11.45 31.19 8.23
C GLU A 279 11.17 29.73 8.59
N ILE A 280 11.70 29.26 9.72
CA ILE A 280 11.46 27.91 10.24
C ILE A 280 9.97 27.69 10.45
N ASN A 281 9.30 28.57 11.19
CA ASN A 281 7.89 28.45 11.53
C ASN A 281 6.99 28.46 10.28
N ASN A 282 7.37 29.19 9.23
CA ASN A 282 6.67 29.16 7.95
C ASN A 282 6.90 27.84 7.18
N THR A 283 8.05 27.21 7.39
CA THR A 283 8.41 25.94 6.74
C THR A 283 7.78 24.74 7.44
N LEU A 284 7.56 24.80 8.76
CA LEU A 284 6.87 23.76 9.52
C LEU A 284 5.44 23.52 9.02
N CYS A 285 4.96 22.29 9.15
CA CYS A 285 3.66 21.87 8.66
C CYS A 285 2.54 22.56 9.42
N HIS A 286 2.55 22.45 10.75
CA HIS A 286 1.52 22.96 11.66
C HIS A 286 0.09 22.63 11.21
N PHE A 287 -0.11 21.43 10.66
CA PHE A 287 -1.43 20.99 10.27
C PHE A 287 -2.33 20.85 11.50
N ASN A 288 -3.60 21.19 11.30
CA ASN A 288 -4.63 21.15 12.34
C ASN A 288 -5.84 20.31 11.85
N LEU A 289 -6.83 20.16 12.72
CA LEU A 289 -8.05 19.39 12.46
C LEU A 289 -9.19 20.22 11.84
N ASP A 290 -8.94 21.45 11.39
CA ASP A 290 -10.02 22.31 10.86
C ASP A 290 -10.70 21.65 9.66
N ARG A 291 -9.90 21.14 8.71
CA ARG A 291 -10.43 20.49 7.49
C ARG A 291 -11.13 19.17 7.82
N TYR A 292 -10.64 18.43 8.81
CA TYR A 292 -11.31 17.23 9.34
C TYR A 292 -12.72 17.59 9.88
N GLY A 293 -12.82 18.63 10.71
CA GLY A 293 -14.10 19.12 11.24
C GLY A 293 -15.05 19.65 10.17
N MET A 294 -14.52 20.27 9.11
CA MET A 294 -15.31 20.65 7.93
C MET A 294 -15.90 19.41 7.25
N ILE A 295 -15.12 18.35 7.01
CA ILE A 295 -15.62 17.12 6.39
C ILE A 295 -16.71 16.47 7.26
N GLN A 296 -16.56 16.45 8.59
CA GLN A 296 -17.61 15.95 9.49
C GLN A 296 -18.90 16.77 9.37
N SER A 297 -18.78 18.09 9.31
CA SER A 297 -19.94 18.98 9.13
C SER A 297 -20.66 18.69 7.80
N GLU A 298 -19.91 18.42 6.75
CA GLU A 298 -20.43 18.06 5.43
C GLU A 298 -21.09 16.69 5.40
N LEU A 299 -20.53 15.71 6.12
CA LEU A 299 -21.14 14.40 6.32
C LEU A 299 -22.49 14.54 7.03
N ASN A 300 -22.55 15.30 8.14
CA ASN A 300 -23.78 15.54 8.89
C ASN A 300 -24.86 16.21 8.04
N ARG A 301 -24.49 17.21 7.22
CA ARG A 301 -25.40 17.87 6.27
C ARG A 301 -25.93 16.90 5.21
N SER A 302 -25.04 16.08 4.65
CA SER A 302 -25.41 15.09 3.62
C SER A 302 -26.35 14.01 4.18
N LEU A 303 -26.15 13.57 5.42
CA LEU A 303 -27.02 12.61 6.11
C LEU A 303 -28.39 13.21 6.45
N SER A 304 -28.43 14.51 6.79
CA SER A 304 -29.66 15.20 7.17
C SER A 304 -30.51 15.64 5.98
N ASN A 305 -29.89 15.83 4.81
CA ASN A 305 -30.56 16.31 3.61
C ASN A 305 -30.08 15.55 2.36
N PRO A 306 -30.89 14.63 1.81
CA PRO A 306 -30.55 13.85 0.61
C PRO A 306 -30.26 14.69 -0.65
N CYS A 307 -30.76 15.93 -0.69
CA CYS A 307 -30.54 16.86 -1.81
C CYS A 307 -29.28 17.72 -1.63
N TYR A 308 -28.61 17.62 -0.49
CA TYR A 308 -27.39 18.39 -0.21
C TYR A 308 -26.23 17.87 -1.05
N LYS A 309 -25.48 18.79 -1.66
CA LYS A 309 -24.30 18.47 -2.48
C LYS A 309 -23.07 19.04 -1.81
N SER A 310 -22.28 18.18 -1.17
CA SER A 310 -21.02 18.61 -0.55
C SER A 310 -20.03 19.11 -1.61
N PRO A 311 -19.32 20.25 -1.37
CA PRO A 311 -18.29 20.75 -2.28
C PRO A 311 -17.03 19.88 -2.30
N PHE A 312 -16.90 18.96 -1.33
CA PHE A 312 -15.81 17.98 -1.27
C PHE A 312 -16.01 16.80 -2.19
N LEU A 313 -17.25 16.52 -2.59
CA LEU A 313 -17.59 15.38 -3.43
C LEU A 313 -17.62 15.78 -4.90
N ASN A 314 -17.27 14.84 -5.76
CA ASN A 314 -17.36 15.02 -7.20
C ASN A 314 -18.83 15.21 -7.60
N ARG A 315 -19.10 16.22 -8.44
CA ARG A 315 -20.45 16.53 -8.92
C ARG A 315 -21.10 15.36 -9.66
N LEU A 316 -20.29 14.50 -10.28
CA LEU A 316 -20.75 13.31 -11.01
C LEU A 316 -21.46 12.29 -10.10
N LEU A 317 -21.17 12.27 -8.80
CA LEU A 317 -21.83 11.37 -7.85
C LEU A 317 -23.32 11.71 -7.64
N TYR A 318 -23.74 12.93 -7.99
CA TYR A 318 -25.13 13.40 -7.83
C TYR A 318 -25.92 13.38 -9.14
N SER A 319 -25.29 13.05 -10.26
CA SER A 319 -25.94 13.03 -11.58
C SER A 319 -26.47 11.67 -12.00
N THR A 320 -26.41 10.66 -11.12
CA THR A 320 -26.99 9.35 -11.40
C THR A 320 -28.50 9.48 -11.60
N PRO A 321 -29.02 9.16 -12.80
CA PRO A 321 -30.43 9.34 -13.11
C PRO A 321 -31.26 8.47 -12.18
N THR A 322 -32.26 9.08 -11.54
CA THR A 322 -33.18 8.46 -10.57
C THR A 322 -34.16 7.47 -11.22
N THR A 323 -33.84 6.96 -12.41
CA THR A 323 -34.70 6.05 -13.16
C THR A 323 -34.61 4.65 -12.57
N GLN A 324 -35.70 4.25 -11.93
CA GLN A 324 -36.00 2.95 -11.33
C GLN A 324 -36.06 1.79 -12.36
N ASP A 325 -35.14 1.68 -13.31
CA ASP A 325 -35.03 0.47 -14.13
C ASP A 325 -34.27 -0.59 -13.34
N THR A 326 -35.04 -1.29 -12.50
CA THR A 326 -34.64 -2.24 -11.47
C THR A 326 -34.13 -3.58 -12.00
N ASN A 327 -33.84 -3.71 -13.31
CA ASN A 327 -33.41 -4.98 -13.87
C ASN A 327 -32.16 -4.83 -14.73
N LYS A 328 -31.04 -5.38 -14.22
CA LYS A 328 -29.82 -5.82 -14.93
C LYS A 328 -28.58 -4.92 -14.97
N LEU A 329 -28.47 -3.86 -14.19
CA LEU A 329 -27.17 -3.23 -13.97
C LEU A 329 -26.71 -3.39 -12.52
N LYS A 330 -26.30 -4.62 -12.18
CA LYS A 330 -25.12 -4.79 -11.34
C LYS A 330 -23.96 -4.17 -12.11
N HIS A 331 -23.87 -2.84 -12.09
CA HIS A 331 -22.61 -2.20 -12.42
C HIS A 331 -21.64 -2.71 -11.37
N ASN A 332 -20.75 -3.62 -11.80
CA ASN A 332 -19.41 -3.73 -11.27
C ASN A 332 -18.81 -2.32 -11.40
N VAL A 333 -19.14 -1.45 -10.45
CA VAL A 333 -18.39 -0.22 -10.27
C VAL A 333 -16.96 -0.69 -10.05
N MET A 334 -16.08 -0.16 -10.88
CA MET A 334 -14.80 -0.68 -11.33
C MET A 334 -13.72 -0.75 -10.21
N PHE A 335 -14.11 -0.91 -8.95
CA PHE A 335 -13.24 -0.83 -7.78
C PHE A 335 -12.92 -2.18 -7.14
N GLN A 336 -13.47 -3.29 -7.65
CA GLN A 336 -13.04 -4.64 -7.24
C GLN A 336 -11.67 -5.05 -7.83
N HIS A 337 -11.05 -4.27 -8.72
CA HIS A 337 -9.81 -4.66 -9.39
C HIS A 337 -8.50 -4.25 -8.70
N HIS A 338 -8.53 -3.57 -7.54
CA HIS A 338 -7.31 -3.11 -6.88
C HIS A 338 -7.07 -3.65 -5.45
N LEU A 339 -7.90 -4.59 -4.98
CA LEU A 339 -7.59 -5.40 -3.80
C LEU A 339 -7.31 -6.84 -4.25
N PRO A 340 -6.05 -7.31 -4.30
CA PRO A 340 -5.78 -8.71 -4.54
C PRO A 340 -5.98 -9.47 -3.23
N CYS A 341 -7.14 -10.10 -2.99
CA CYS A 341 -7.21 -11.44 -2.37
C CYS A 341 -8.61 -12.07 -2.35
N GLN A 342 -8.71 -13.27 -2.98
CA GLN A 342 -9.65 -14.40 -2.75
C GLN A 342 -11.16 -14.18 -2.98
N ARG A 343 -11.96 -15.11 -3.53
CA ARG A 343 -11.90 -16.57 -3.79
C ARG A 343 -13.04 -16.88 -4.78
N ASP A 344 -12.85 -17.84 -5.68
CA ASP A 344 -13.95 -18.70 -6.17
C ASP A 344 -13.34 -20.00 -6.72
N HIS A 345 -13.24 -21.01 -5.86
CA HIS A 345 -13.07 -22.39 -6.31
C HIS A 345 -14.43 -22.87 -6.78
N ARG A 346 -14.65 -22.86 -8.10
CA ARG A 346 -15.63 -23.76 -8.71
C ARG A 346 -14.96 -25.11 -8.92
N GLU A 347 -15.47 -26.11 -8.22
CA GLU A 347 -15.27 -27.52 -8.56
C GLU A 347 -15.65 -27.73 -10.03
N LEU A 348 -14.66 -28.06 -10.85
CA LEU A 348 -14.89 -28.66 -12.16
C LEU A 348 -14.73 -30.16 -12.00
N THR A 349 -15.87 -30.84 -11.90
CA THR A 349 -15.99 -32.28 -12.12
C THR A 349 -15.54 -32.60 -13.54
N ILE A 350 -14.46 -33.39 -13.67
CA ILE A 350 -14.23 -34.29 -14.80
C ILE A 350 -13.80 -35.63 -14.22
#